data_AF-A0AAV5TGI8-F1
#
_entry.id   AF-A0AAV5TGI8-F1
#
_cell.length_a   1.000
_cell.length_b   1.000
_cell.length_c   1.000
_cell.angle_alpha   90.00
_cell.angle_beta   90.00
_cell.angle_gamma   90.00
#
_symmetry.space_group_name_H-M   'P 1'
#
loop_
_entity.id
_entity.type
_entity.pdbx_description
1 polymer ?
#
loop_
_entity_poly.entity_id
_entity_poly.type
_entity_poly.pdbx_seq_one_letter_code
_entity_poly.pdbx_strand_id
1 'polypeptide(L)'
;QLKVNFCFIALVVAVIITPMLMLGSAKDFWQTALVALCSTSAAVILMIVGIIHDWGPCIAEVDFPSVVFNQFFLSYGTIMFAFGGHSAFPSFQHDMKNPRDFHKSSLAAYVVMMILYLPVSVLGYLVYGGSQGGTIITSLQLTWVQQTVNVLITVHVIFAQVLICSPLSLQIEELCRVPNQFGIRRVILRLIIVLCVLFTALSIPKFGAILDL
;
A
#
# COMPACT_ATOMS: atom_id res chain seq x y z
N GLN A 1 -4.48 1.57 -23.39
CA GLN A 1 -4.61 1.89 -21.95
C GLN A 1 -6.03 1.52 -21.51
N LEU A 2 -6.20 0.59 -20.57
CA LEU A 2 -7.50 0.30 -19.98
C LEU A 2 -7.97 1.56 -19.21
N LYS A 3 -8.88 2.35 -19.80
CA LYS A 3 -9.47 3.53 -19.15
C LYS A 3 -10.57 3.08 -18.18
N VAL A 4 -10.19 2.44 -17.09
CA VAL A 4 -11.12 2.15 -15.99
C VAL A 4 -11.15 3.37 -15.08
N ASN A 5 -12.34 3.90 -14.81
CA ASN A 5 -12.49 5.07 -13.94
C ASN A 5 -12.05 4.72 -12.51
N PHE A 6 -11.20 5.55 -11.90
CA PHE A 6 -10.76 5.39 -10.51
C PHE A 6 -11.93 5.18 -9.55
N CYS A 7 -13.02 5.94 -9.70
CA CYS A 7 -14.20 5.82 -8.85
C CYS A 7 -14.84 4.42 -8.94
N PHE A 8 -14.83 3.83 -10.14
CA PHE A 8 -15.35 2.48 -10.36
C PHE A 8 -14.46 1.42 -9.70
N ILE A 9 -13.14 1.56 -9.82
CA ILE A 9 -12.19 0.65 -9.14
C ILE A 9 -12.36 0.74 -7.62
N ALA A 10 -12.43 1.95 -7.07
CA ALA A 10 -12.61 2.16 -5.63
C ALA A 10 -13.89 1.49 -5.10
N LEU A 11 -15.00 1.60 -5.85
CA LEU A 11 -16.25 0.92 -5.52
C LEU A 11 -16.11 -0.61 -5.58
N VAL A 12 -15.51 -1.15 -6.65
CA VAL A 12 -15.30 -2.60 -6.79
C VAL A 12 -14.43 -3.13 -5.65
N VAL A 13 -13.35 -2.43 -5.32
CA VAL A 13 -12.46 -2.77 -4.21
C VAL A 13 -13.22 -2.77 -2.88
N ALA A 14 -14.02 -1.75 -2.59
CA ALA A 14 -14.83 -1.70 -1.38
C ALA A 14 -15.83 -2.87 -1.30
N VAL A 15 -16.48 -3.23 -2.40
CA VAL A 15 -17.42 -4.36 -2.46
C VAL A 15 -16.71 -5.69 -2.22
N ILE A 16 -15.50 -5.88 -2.75
CA ILE A 16 -14.71 -7.12 -2.56
C ILE A 16 -14.20 -7.24 -1.12
N ILE A 17 -13.73 -6.15 -0.53
CA ILE A 17 -13.15 -6.16 0.83
C ILE A 17 -14.23 -6.30 1.89
N THR A 18 -15.43 -5.76 1.68
CA THR A 18 -16.56 -5.81 2.63
C THR A 18 -16.83 -7.22 3.18
N PRO A 19 -17.09 -8.27 2.36
CA PRO A 19 -17.35 -9.61 2.87
C PRO A 19 -16.13 -10.20 3.59
N MET A 20 -14.90 -9.93 3.13
CA MET A 20 -13.68 -10.39 3.80
C MET A 20 -13.52 -9.78 5.18
N LEU A 21 -13.86 -8.49 5.32
CA LEU A 21 -13.93 -7.80 6.60
C LEU A 21 -15.05 -8.31 7.49
N MET A 22 -16.14 -8.86 6.97
CA MET A 22 -17.20 -9.43 7.83
C MET A 22 -16.78 -10.77 8.44
N LEU A 23 -16.02 -11.58 7.69
CA LEU A 23 -15.87 -13.03 7.94
C LEU A 23 -14.81 -13.45 8.97
N GLY A 24 -13.98 -12.56 9.51
CA GLY A 24 -13.00 -12.96 10.53
C GLY A 24 -12.09 -11.87 11.07
N SER A 25 -11.21 -12.25 11.99
CA SER A 25 -10.09 -11.42 12.49
C SER A 25 -8.87 -11.59 11.57
N ALA A 26 -7.89 -10.69 11.61
CA ALA A 26 -6.68 -10.74 10.79
C ALA A 26 -5.94 -12.10 10.89
N LYS A 27 -6.01 -12.75 12.05
CA LYS A 27 -5.49 -14.08 12.32
C LYS A 27 -6.00 -15.19 11.37
N ASP A 28 -7.22 -15.08 10.88
CA ASP A 28 -7.86 -16.10 10.04
C ASP A 28 -7.41 -16.01 8.56
N PHE A 29 -6.72 -14.92 8.18
CA PHE A 29 -6.39 -14.58 6.80
C PHE A 29 -4.88 -14.48 6.55
N TRP A 30 -4.09 -15.44 7.03
CA TRP A 30 -2.65 -15.47 6.75
C TRP A 30 -2.34 -15.55 5.24
N GLN A 31 -3.24 -16.16 4.44
CA GLN A 31 -3.12 -16.21 2.99
C GLN A 31 -3.20 -14.82 2.36
N THR A 32 -4.02 -13.92 2.90
CA THR A 32 -4.14 -12.52 2.44
C THR A 32 -2.80 -11.80 2.58
N ALA A 33 -2.10 -12.01 3.70
CA ALA A 33 -0.75 -11.46 3.90
C ALA A 33 0.27 -12.04 2.91
N LEU A 34 0.21 -13.35 2.66
CA LEU A 34 1.09 -13.99 1.69
C LEU A 34 0.86 -13.46 0.26
N VAL A 35 -0.41 -13.37 -0.17
CA VAL A 35 -0.75 -12.87 -1.51
C VAL A 35 -0.30 -11.42 -1.67
N ALA A 36 -0.57 -10.56 -0.67
CA ALA A 36 -0.14 -9.17 -0.69
C ALA A 36 1.39 -9.02 -0.79
N LEU A 37 2.15 -9.86 -0.07
CA LEU A 37 3.61 -9.85 -0.12
C LEU A 37 4.11 -10.33 -1.49
N CYS A 38 3.62 -11.48 -1.97
CA CYS A 38 4.03 -12.05 -3.25
C CYS A 38 3.72 -11.11 -4.43
N SER A 39 2.55 -10.46 -4.44
CA SER A 39 2.20 -9.50 -5.49
C SER A 39 3.11 -8.29 -5.49
N THR A 40 3.48 -7.75 -4.32
CA THR A 40 4.41 -6.61 -4.22
C THR A 40 5.82 -6.99 -4.58
N SER A 41 6.31 -8.13 -4.12
CA SER A 41 7.64 -8.62 -4.52
C SER A 41 7.73 -8.83 -6.03
N ALA A 42 6.72 -9.44 -6.65
CA ALA A 42 6.65 -9.58 -8.10
C ALA A 42 6.60 -8.23 -8.81
N ALA A 43 5.80 -7.27 -8.31
CA ALA A 43 5.72 -5.92 -8.86
C ALA A 43 7.08 -5.21 -8.79
N VAL A 44 7.77 -5.28 -7.65
CA VAL A 44 9.10 -4.68 -7.45
C VAL A 44 10.14 -5.29 -8.40
N ILE A 45 10.17 -6.61 -8.54
CA ILE A 45 11.08 -7.28 -9.47
C ILE A 45 10.81 -6.81 -10.92
N LEU A 46 9.54 -6.78 -11.34
CA LEU A 46 9.18 -6.30 -12.68
C LEU A 46 9.51 -4.81 -12.88
N MET A 47 9.32 -3.97 -11.85
CA MET A 47 9.73 -2.57 -11.90
C MET A 47 11.24 -2.45 -12.10
N ILE A 48 12.05 -3.20 -11.35
CA ILE A 48 13.51 -3.19 -11.50
C ILE A 48 13.91 -3.63 -12.90
N VAL A 49 13.30 -4.70 -13.44
CA VAL A 49 13.57 -5.16 -14.82
C VAL A 49 13.21 -4.07 -15.84
N GLY A 50 12.08 -3.38 -15.66
CA GLY A 50 11.69 -2.25 -16.51
C GLY A 50 12.70 -1.09 -16.44
N ILE A 51 13.13 -0.72 -15.23
CA ILE A 51 14.12 0.34 -15.03
C ILE A 51 15.47 -0.01 -15.67
N ILE A 52 15.93 -1.26 -15.54
CA ILE A 52 17.18 -1.73 -16.16
C ILE A 52 17.08 -1.69 -17.68
N HIS A 53 15.94 -2.07 -18.25
CA HIS A 53 15.70 -1.98 -19.70
C HIS A 53 15.78 -0.52 -20.17
N ASP A 54 15.24 0.41 -19.38
CA ASP A 54 15.17 1.83 -19.72
C ASP A 54 16.49 2.59 -19.44
N TRP A 55 17.47 1.94 -18.79
CA TRP A 55 18.74 2.54 -18.39
C TRP A 55 19.49 3.22 -19.54
N GLY A 56 19.74 2.50 -20.64
CA GLY A 56 20.48 3.01 -21.79
C GLY A 56 19.87 4.27 -22.42
N PRO A 57 18.60 4.22 -22.88
CA PRO A 57 17.98 5.36 -23.55
C PRO A 57 17.70 6.55 -22.61
N CYS A 58 17.30 6.30 -21.36
CA CYS A 58 16.85 7.38 -20.47
C CYS A 58 18.00 8.09 -19.73
N ILE A 59 19.07 7.38 -19.35
CA ILE A 59 20.17 8.00 -18.57
C ILE A 59 20.94 9.05 -19.36
N ALA A 60 20.90 9.01 -20.69
CA ALA A 60 21.57 9.98 -21.55
C ALA A 60 20.87 11.34 -21.58
N GLU A 61 19.55 11.36 -21.32
CA GLU A 61 18.71 12.57 -21.37
C GLU A 61 18.22 13.01 -19.98
N VAL A 62 18.67 12.34 -18.92
CA VAL A 62 18.20 12.60 -17.56
C VAL A 62 18.73 13.94 -17.04
N ASP A 63 17.83 14.74 -16.47
CA ASP A 63 18.17 15.94 -15.71
C ASP A 63 17.90 15.71 -14.22
N PHE A 64 18.81 16.19 -13.37
CA PHE A 64 18.69 16.06 -11.92
C PHE A 64 18.34 17.43 -11.33
N PRO A 65 17.10 17.61 -10.83
CA PRO A 65 16.71 18.89 -10.26
C PRO A 65 17.52 19.20 -9.00
N SER A 66 17.78 20.48 -8.76
CA SER A 66 18.49 20.93 -7.58
C SER A 66 17.68 20.66 -6.30
N VAL A 67 18.39 20.35 -5.21
CA VAL A 67 17.76 20.07 -3.92
C VAL A 67 17.24 21.37 -3.31
N VAL A 68 15.92 21.51 -3.25
CA VAL A 68 15.25 22.65 -2.62
C VAL A 68 14.82 22.28 -1.20
N PHE A 69 15.04 23.18 -0.23
CA PHE A 69 14.75 22.93 1.19
C PHE A 69 13.30 22.49 1.46
N ASN A 70 12.31 23.03 0.74
CA ASN A 70 10.92 22.62 0.91
C ASN A 70 10.69 21.16 0.48
N GLN A 71 11.35 20.71 -0.60
CA GLN A 71 11.24 19.35 -1.13
C GLN A 71 11.81 18.31 -0.17
N PHE A 72 12.73 18.70 0.70
CA PHE A 72 13.27 17.83 1.74
C PHE A 72 12.18 17.38 2.74
N PHE A 73 11.35 18.32 3.23
CA PHE A 73 10.29 17.98 4.19
C PHE A 73 9.18 17.15 3.55
N LEU A 74 8.83 17.44 2.30
CA LEU A 74 7.85 16.65 1.54
C LEU A 74 8.35 15.21 1.32
N SER A 75 9.61 15.05 0.92
CA SER A 75 10.26 13.74 0.78
C SER A 75 10.29 12.99 2.11
N TYR A 76 10.64 13.68 3.20
CA TYR A 76 10.65 13.10 4.54
C TYR A 76 9.25 12.65 4.98
N GLY A 77 8.21 13.47 4.74
CA GLY A 77 6.82 13.12 5.04
C GLY A 77 6.36 11.87 4.27
N THR A 78 6.72 11.78 2.98
CA THR A 78 6.44 10.61 2.16
C THR A 78 7.14 9.35 2.68
N ILE A 79 8.40 9.45 3.09
CA ILE A 79 9.14 8.34 3.70
C ILE A 79 8.47 7.92 5.02
N MET A 80 8.14 8.86 5.91
CA MET A 80 7.46 8.56 7.17
C MET A 80 6.10 7.89 6.96
N PHE A 81 5.32 8.35 5.97
CA PHE A 81 4.06 7.72 5.61
C PHE A 81 4.27 6.27 5.11
N ALA A 82 5.28 6.04 4.28
CA ALA A 82 5.60 4.72 3.72
C ALA A 82 6.01 3.67 4.78
N PHE A 83 6.55 4.12 5.92
CA PHE A 83 6.89 3.28 7.09
C PHE A 83 5.80 3.31 8.19
N GLY A 84 4.61 3.82 7.88
CA GLY A 84 3.46 3.85 8.79
C GLY A 84 2.84 2.47 9.06
N GLY A 85 1.74 2.45 9.82
CA GLY A 85 0.99 1.20 10.15
C GLY A 85 1.18 0.67 11.58
N HIS A 86 1.92 1.41 12.42
CA HIS A 86 2.17 1.05 13.82
C HIS A 86 0.91 0.84 14.67
N SER A 87 -0.23 1.45 14.30
CA SER A 87 -1.51 1.29 15.00
C SER A 87 -2.04 -0.15 14.98
N ALA A 88 -1.62 -0.96 14.01
CA ALA A 88 -1.99 -2.38 13.92
C ALA A 88 -1.06 -3.30 14.71
N PHE A 89 0.08 -2.81 15.19
CA PHE A 89 1.10 -3.61 15.86
C PHE A 89 0.60 -4.33 17.12
N PRO A 90 -0.21 -3.70 18.00
CA PRO A 90 -0.75 -4.39 19.16
C PRO A 90 -1.61 -5.60 18.78
N SER A 91 -2.43 -5.48 17.72
CA SER A 91 -3.25 -6.57 17.21
C SER A 91 -2.39 -7.68 16.63
N PHE A 92 -1.38 -7.35 15.82
CA PHE A 92 -0.45 -8.34 15.28
C PHE A 92 0.33 -9.07 16.39
N GLN A 93 0.81 -8.33 17.39
CA GLN A 93 1.50 -8.91 18.54
C GLN A 93 0.58 -9.84 19.34
N HIS A 94 -0.69 -9.48 19.53
CA HIS A 94 -1.68 -10.32 20.20
C HIS A 94 -1.99 -11.61 19.43
N ASP A 95 -2.02 -11.54 18.10
CA ASP A 95 -2.32 -12.69 17.22
C ASP A 95 -1.15 -13.67 17.05
N MET A 96 0.09 -13.26 17.37
CA MET A 96 1.26 -14.12 17.29
C MET A 96 1.19 -15.31 18.25
N LYS A 97 1.66 -16.47 17.80
CA LYS A 97 1.85 -17.67 18.64
C LYS A 97 2.67 -17.35 19.90
N ASN A 98 3.74 -16.55 19.74
CA ASN A 98 4.59 -16.06 20.82
C ASN A 98 4.70 -14.52 20.75
N PRO A 99 3.87 -13.77 21.51
CA PRO A 99 3.87 -12.29 21.48
C PRO A 99 5.20 -11.63 21.89
N ARG A 100 6.07 -12.35 22.60
CA ARG A 100 7.40 -11.86 23.02
C ARG A 100 8.38 -11.72 21.84
N ASP A 101 8.18 -12.48 20.78
CA ASP A 101 9.02 -12.46 19.59
C ASP A 101 8.61 -11.37 18.59
N PHE A 102 7.63 -10.53 18.91
CA PHE A 102 7.14 -9.46 18.03
C PHE A 102 8.25 -8.53 17.54
N HIS A 103 9.21 -8.18 18.41
CA HIS A 103 10.35 -7.34 18.03
C HIS A 103 11.18 -7.94 16.88
N LYS A 104 11.39 -9.27 16.87
CA LYS A 104 12.11 -9.97 15.80
C LYS A 104 11.34 -9.93 14.50
N SER A 105 10.01 -10.15 14.58
CA SER A 105 9.11 -10.10 13.43
C SER A 105 9.05 -8.69 12.84
N SER A 106 8.95 -7.66 13.69
CA SER A 106 8.93 -6.25 13.28
C SER A 106 10.23 -5.86 12.61
N LEU A 107 11.38 -6.18 13.21
CA LEU A 107 12.70 -5.92 12.62
C LEU A 107 12.85 -6.58 11.25
N ALA A 108 12.47 -7.86 11.12
CA ALA A 108 12.52 -8.56 9.84
C ALA A 108 11.62 -7.89 8.79
N ALA A 109 10.42 -7.44 9.15
CA ALA A 109 9.53 -6.72 8.25
C ALA A 109 10.14 -5.40 7.74
N TYR A 110 10.76 -4.60 8.61
CA TYR A 110 11.44 -3.37 8.20
C TYR A 110 12.64 -3.63 7.28
N VAL A 111 13.42 -4.68 7.54
CA VAL A 111 14.53 -5.07 6.66
C VAL A 111 14.01 -5.46 5.27
N VAL A 112 12.94 -6.24 5.19
CA VAL A 112 12.31 -6.60 3.91
C VAL A 112 11.76 -5.36 3.19
N MET A 113 11.09 -4.45 3.89
CA MET A 113 10.63 -3.18 3.32
C MET A 113 11.78 -2.37 2.72
N MET A 114 12.90 -2.26 3.43
CA MET A 114 14.10 -1.56 2.93
C MET A 114 14.65 -2.20 1.66
N ILE A 115 14.70 -3.53 1.60
CA ILE A 115 15.15 -4.27 0.41
C ILE A 115 14.21 -4.06 -0.79
N LEU A 116 12.91 -3.89 -0.55
CA LEU A 116 11.93 -3.64 -1.63
C LEU A 116 11.93 -2.17 -2.09
N TYR A 117 12.06 -1.22 -1.16
CA TYR A 117 11.93 0.20 -1.46
C TYR A 117 13.23 0.81 -2.00
N LEU A 118 14.38 0.57 -1.35
CA LEU A 118 15.62 1.25 -1.71
C LEU A 118 16.05 1.01 -3.17
N PRO A 119 16.07 -0.22 -3.69
CA PRO A 119 16.54 -0.44 -5.07
C PRO A 119 15.64 0.26 -6.09
N VAL A 120 14.32 0.22 -5.92
CA VAL A 120 13.38 0.88 -6.83
C VAL A 120 13.54 2.40 -6.77
N SER A 121 13.65 2.98 -5.57
CA SER A 121 13.82 4.42 -5.40
C SER A 121 15.15 4.92 -5.97
N VAL A 122 16.26 4.22 -5.69
CA VAL A 122 17.59 4.61 -6.18
C VAL A 122 17.69 4.45 -7.69
N LEU A 123 17.34 3.28 -8.23
CA LEU A 123 17.42 3.03 -9.67
C LEU A 123 16.45 3.92 -10.45
N GLY A 124 15.22 4.08 -9.95
CA GLY A 124 14.21 4.94 -10.56
C GLY A 124 14.67 6.40 -10.63
N TYR A 125 15.26 6.92 -9.55
CA TYR A 125 15.81 8.27 -9.55
C TYR A 125 16.98 8.41 -10.53
N LEU A 126 17.90 7.45 -10.57
CA LEU A 126 19.06 7.50 -11.47
C LEU A 126 18.69 7.45 -12.95
N VAL A 127 17.64 6.69 -13.31
CA VAL A 127 17.23 6.50 -14.71
C VAL A 127 16.26 7.58 -15.18
N TYR A 128 15.33 8.04 -14.33
CA TYR A 128 14.28 8.99 -14.72
C TYR A 128 14.52 10.42 -14.23
N GLY A 129 15.24 10.63 -13.13
CA GLY A 129 15.52 11.95 -12.56
C GLY A 129 14.29 12.85 -12.46
N GLY A 130 14.40 14.09 -12.96
CA GLY A 130 13.33 15.08 -12.98
C GLY A 130 12.18 14.79 -13.97
N SER A 131 12.32 13.79 -14.85
CA SER A 131 11.26 13.39 -15.80
C SER A 131 10.25 12.40 -15.22
N GLN A 132 10.42 12.01 -13.95
CA GLN A 132 9.55 11.04 -13.29
C GLN A 132 8.09 11.52 -13.23
N GLY A 133 7.14 10.67 -13.61
CA GLY A 133 5.73 10.92 -13.41
C GLY A 133 5.32 10.89 -11.93
N GLY A 134 4.02 11.08 -11.65
CA GLY A 134 3.48 11.05 -10.28
C GLY A 134 3.66 9.71 -9.54
N THR A 135 4.04 8.65 -10.25
CA THR A 135 4.53 7.38 -9.68
C THR A 135 5.66 6.83 -10.56
N ILE A 136 6.54 6.02 -9.99
CA ILE A 136 7.60 5.33 -10.77
C ILE A 136 6.98 4.41 -11.84
N ILE A 137 5.83 3.80 -11.56
CA ILE A 137 5.11 2.92 -12.50
C ILE A 137 4.74 3.68 -13.78
N THR A 138 4.40 4.97 -13.66
CA THR A 138 4.06 5.80 -14.83
C THR A 138 5.27 6.20 -15.68
N SER A 139 6.48 6.07 -15.15
CA SER A 139 7.73 6.42 -15.85
C SER A 139 8.33 5.27 -16.67
N LEU A 140 7.90 4.03 -16.42
CA LEU A 140 8.35 2.85 -17.17
C LEU A 140 7.97 2.96 -18.65
N GLN A 141 8.93 2.76 -19.55
CA GLN A 141 8.71 2.88 -21.00
C GLN A 141 8.02 1.64 -21.59
N LEU A 142 8.25 0.47 -21.00
CA LEU A 142 7.59 -0.78 -21.42
C LEU A 142 6.13 -0.83 -20.94
N THR A 143 5.19 -0.58 -21.86
CA THR A 143 3.76 -0.55 -21.56
C THR A 143 3.22 -1.85 -20.95
N TRP A 144 3.72 -3.01 -21.37
CA TRP A 144 3.27 -4.30 -20.82
C TRP A 144 3.75 -4.52 -19.38
N VAL A 145 4.98 -4.09 -19.05
CA VAL A 145 5.52 -4.11 -17.68
C VAL A 145 4.68 -3.19 -16.81
N GLN A 146 4.46 -1.96 -17.27
CA GLN A 146 3.64 -0.97 -16.59
C GLN A 146 2.23 -1.50 -16.27
N GLN A 147 1.55 -2.11 -17.25
CA GLN A 147 0.22 -2.67 -17.04
C GLN A 147 0.22 -3.83 -16.04
N THR A 148 1.22 -4.73 -16.14
CA THR A 148 1.35 -5.88 -15.23
C THR A 148 1.62 -5.43 -13.80
N VAL A 149 2.53 -4.47 -13.61
CA VAL A 149 2.84 -3.86 -12.31
C VAL A 149 1.60 -3.20 -11.71
N ASN A 150 0.82 -2.44 -12.51
CA ASN A 150 -0.43 -1.84 -12.03
C ASN A 150 -1.44 -2.89 -11.55
N VAL A 151 -1.58 -4.03 -12.25
CA VAL A 151 -2.43 -5.13 -11.81
C VAL A 151 -1.92 -5.74 -10.51
N LEU A 152 -0.62 -6.01 -10.41
CA LEU A 152 0.00 -6.58 -9.20
C LEU A 152 -0.13 -5.66 -7.98
N ILE A 153 0.06 -4.34 -8.15
CA ILE A 153 -0.15 -3.36 -7.09
C ILE A 153 -1.64 -3.25 -6.73
N THR A 154 -2.55 -3.36 -7.70
CA THR A 154 -3.99 -3.40 -7.42
C THR A 154 -4.35 -4.63 -6.56
N VAL A 155 -3.81 -5.80 -6.90
CA VAL A 155 -3.95 -7.03 -6.10
C VAL A 155 -3.38 -6.82 -4.70
N HIS A 156 -2.16 -6.29 -4.58
CA HIS A 156 -1.55 -5.98 -3.29
C HIS A 156 -2.46 -5.10 -2.43
N VAL A 157 -2.96 -3.99 -2.98
CA VAL A 157 -3.79 -3.02 -2.25
C VAL A 157 -5.08 -3.67 -1.75
N ILE A 158 -5.75 -4.50 -2.55
CA ILE A 158 -6.97 -5.21 -2.14
C ILE A 158 -6.72 -6.04 -0.88
N PHE A 159 -5.67 -6.88 -0.89
CA PHE A 159 -5.36 -7.76 0.22
C PHE A 159 -4.75 -7.01 1.42
N ALA A 160 -3.88 -6.03 1.19
CA ALA A 160 -3.31 -5.19 2.24
C ALA A 160 -4.39 -4.37 2.98
N GLN A 161 -5.40 -3.88 2.25
CA GLN A 161 -6.50 -3.13 2.85
C GLN A 161 -7.34 -3.98 3.81
N VAL A 162 -7.55 -5.28 3.54
CA VAL A 162 -8.19 -6.20 4.49
C VAL A 162 -7.38 -6.29 5.79
N LEU A 163 -6.05 -6.39 5.69
CA LEU A 163 -5.15 -6.49 6.85
C LEU A 163 -5.11 -5.22 7.70
N ILE A 164 -5.20 -4.04 7.08
CA ILE A 164 -5.18 -2.75 7.77
C ILE A 164 -6.56 -2.42 8.38
N CYS A 165 -7.64 -2.68 7.65
CA CYS A 165 -8.99 -2.38 8.11
C CYS A 165 -9.48 -3.33 9.20
N SER A 166 -8.96 -4.56 9.28
CA SER A 166 -9.32 -5.53 10.32
C SER A 166 -9.02 -5.03 11.76
N PRO A 167 -7.77 -4.68 12.13
CA PRO A 167 -7.46 -4.18 13.47
C PRO A 167 -8.15 -2.84 13.75
N LEU A 168 -8.29 -1.97 12.75
CA LEU A 168 -9.06 -0.74 12.88
C LEU A 168 -10.52 -1.02 13.27
N SER A 169 -11.15 -2.01 12.63
CA SER A 169 -12.51 -2.43 12.94
C SER A 169 -12.64 -2.98 14.35
N LEU A 170 -11.67 -3.75 14.82
CA LEU A 170 -11.64 -4.26 16.19
C LEU A 170 -11.52 -3.14 17.22
N GLN A 171 -10.65 -2.15 16.99
CA GLN A 171 -10.49 -1.00 17.87
C GLN A 171 -11.78 -0.17 18.00
N ILE A 172 -12.48 0.04 16.89
CA ILE A 172 -13.76 0.78 16.87
C ILE A 172 -14.87 -0.04 17.53
N GLU A 173 -14.92 -1.36 17.31
CA GLU A 173 -15.86 -2.27 17.97
C GLU A 173 -15.69 -2.25 19.50
N GLU A 174 -14.44 -2.26 19.97
CA GLU A 174 -14.11 -2.16 21.39
C GLU A 174 -14.55 -0.82 21.98
N LEU A 175 -14.25 0.29 21.30
CA LEU A 175 -14.69 1.63 21.70
C LEU A 175 -16.23 1.74 21.79
N CYS A 176 -16.94 1.08 20.88
CA CYS A 176 -18.41 1.05 20.84
C CYS A 176 -19.03 -0.03 21.73
N ARG A 177 -18.22 -0.80 22.47
CA ARG A 177 -18.64 -1.94 23.31
C ARG A 177 -19.52 -2.95 22.55
N VAL A 178 -19.10 -3.30 21.33
CA VAL A 178 -19.78 -4.30 20.52
C VAL A 178 -19.21 -5.68 20.85
N PRO A 179 -20.05 -6.67 21.19
CA PRO A 179 -19.57 -8.00 21.52
C PRO A 179 -18.93 -8.66 20.29
N ASN A 180 -17.86 -9.43 20.50
CA ASN A 180 -17.06 -10.06 19.45
C ASN A 180 -17.74 -11.29 18.80
N GLN A 181 -19.07 -11.27 18.71
CA GLN A 181 -19.90 -12.29 18.07
C GLN A 181 -20.46 -11.76 16.75
N PHE A 182 -20.80 -12.68 15.84
CA PHE A 182 -21.48 -12.29 14.61
C PHE A 182 -22.85 -11.72 14.95
N GLY A 183 -23.04 -10.44 14.66
CA GLY A 183 -24.28 -9.73 14.97
C GLY A 183 -24.47 -8.52 14.06
N ILE A 184 -25.72 -8.10 13.90
CA ILE A 184 -26.11 -6.99 13.01
C ILE A 184 -25.34 -5.71 13.38
N ARG A 185 -25.13 -5.45 14.67
CA ARG A 185 -24.39 -4.28 15.16
C ARG A 185 -22.92 -4.26 14.68
N ARG A 186 -22.29 -5.43 14.59
CA ARG A 186 -20.92 -5.59 14.07
C ARG A 186 -20.86 -5.32 12.57
N VAL A 187 -21.80 -5.89 11.82
CA VAL A 187 -21.90 -5.70 10.36
C VAL A 187 -22.13 -4.23 10.01
N ILE A 188 -23.05 -3.55 10.71
CA ILE A 188 -23.32 -2.13 10.50
C ILE A 188 -22.07 -1.28 10.77
N LEU A 189 -21.36 -1.51 11.88
CA LEU A 189 -20.14 -0.76 12.19
C LEU A 189 -19.04 -0.96 11.15
N ARG A 190 -18.75 -2.21 10.76
CA ARG A 190 -17.74 -2.47 9.73
C ARG A 190 -18.13 -1.88 8.38
N LEU A 191 -19.42 -1.89 8.03
CA LEU A 191 -19.92 -1.23 6.82
C LEU A 191 -19.71 0.29 6.88
N ILE A 192 -20.01 0.93 8.02
CA ILE A 192 -19.75 2.37 8.22
C ILE A 192 -18.26 2.67 8.03
N ILE A 193 -17.37 1.86 8.61
CA ILE A 193 -15.91 2.04 8.46
C ILE A 193 -15.50 1.96 6.98
N VAL A 194 -15.96 0.94 6.24
CA VAL A 194 -15.66 0.80 4.81
C VAL A 194 -16.21 1.98 4.01
N LEU A 195 -17.42 2.45 4.32
CA LEU A 195 -18.02 3.62 3.67
C LEU A 195 -17.25 4.91 3.96
N CYS A 196 -16.76 5.10 5.20
CA CYS A 196 -15.90 6.24 5.54
C CYS A 196 -14.57 6.18 4.78
N VAL A 197 -13.94 5.02 4.69
CA VAL A 197 -12.70 4.82 3.91
C VAL A 197 -12.94 5.10 2.42
N LEU A 198 -14.03 4.58 1.86
CA LEU A 198 -14.43 4.81 0.47
C LEU A 198 -14.73 6.30 0.21
N PHE A 199 -15.44 6.96 1.12
CA PHE A 199 -15.73 8.39 1.04
C PHE A 199 -14.45 9.22 1.00
N THR A 200 -13.48 8.93 1.88
CA THR A 200 -12.18 9.61 1.87
C THR A 200 -11.43 9.37 0.56
N ALA A 201 -11.41 8.13 0.06
CA ALA A 201 -10.76 7.78 -1.20
C ALA A 201 -11.36 8.50 -2.42
N LEU A 202 -12.69 8.65 -2.45
CA LEU A 202 -13.39 9.38 -3.53
C LEU A 202 -13.30 10.90 -3.40
N SER A 203 -13.20 11.41 -2.17
CA SER A 203 -13.07 12.86 -1.92
C SER A 203 -11.68 13.38 -2.27
N ILE A 204 -10.64 12.55 -2.12
CA ILE A 204 -9.25 12.94 -2.38
C ILE A 204 -8.55 11.94 -3.32
N PRO A 205 -8.85 12.00 -4.63
CA PRO A 205 -8.35 11.02 -5.60
C PRO A 205 -6.86 11.18 -5.91
N LYS A 206 -6.26 12.35 -5.64
CA LYS A 206 -4.84 12.63 -5.86
C LYS A 206 -4.08 12.59 -4.53
N PHE A 207 -3.74 11.38 -4.09
CA PHE A 207 -3.01 11.18 -2.84
C PHE A 207 -1.63 11.87 -2.82
N GLY A 208 -0.93 11.89 -3.97
CA GLY A 208 0.37 12.58 -4.09
C GLY A 208 0.30 14.06 -3.73
N ALA A 209 -0.80 14.75 -4.06
CA ALA A 209 -0.96 16.15 -3.73
C ALA A 209 -1.07 16.40 -2.20
N ILE A 210 -1.54 15.42 -1.41
CA ILE A 210 -1.56 15.52 0.06
C ILE A 210 -0.19 15.23 0.66
N LEU A 211 0.55 14.28 0.07
CA LEU A 211 1.90 13.93 0.50
C LEU A 211 2.91 15.05 0.20
N ASP A 212 2.67 15.80 -0.87
CA ASP A 212 3.49 16.92 -1.35
C ASP A 212 3.05 18.29 -0.78
N LEU A 213 2.18 18.31 0.25
CA LEU A 213 1.62 19.50 0.89
C LEU A 213 2.38 19.85 2.18
#